data_AF-B1KEE5-F1
#
_entry.id   AF-B1KEE5-F1
#
_cell.length_a   1.000
_cell.length_b   1.000
_cell.length_c   1.000
_cell.angle_alpha   90.00
_cell.angle_beta   90.00
_cell.angle_gamma   90.00
#
_symmetry.space_group_name_H-M   'P 1'
#
loop_
_entity.id
_entity.type
_entity.pdbx_description
1 polymer ?
#
loop_
_entity_poly.entity_id
_entity_poly.type
_entity_poly.pdbx_seq_one_letter_code
_entity_poly.pdbx_strand_id
1 'polypeptide(L)'
;MELDLTLYVKFFLGLVAIINPVGLLPVFVSLTSHQTEVERNQTGKVANFAVVVILLVTIFAGQHILNMFSISLSAFRIAGGSLIAIIAMSMLQGKLGEVKRNQEEDREASGMESVAVVPLALPLMAGPGAISSVIVSAAENNTLMNHIGMSVTVILFGLTSFILFRMAPVIFKLLGKTGINVITRLMGLLMLSIGIEVIAAGFKGLFPSLMG
;
A
#
# COMPACT_ATOMS: atom_id res chain seq x y z
N MET A 1 29.95 -6.09 0.79
CA MET A 1 28.76 -5.21 0.71
C MET A 1 27.65 -6.07 0.13
N GLU A 2 26.96 -6.82 0.99
CA GLU A 2 25.99 -7.83 0.55
C GLU A 2 24.63 -7.18 0.36
N LEU A 3 23.99 -7.44 -0.79
CA LEU A 3 22.56 -7.18 -0.92
C LEU A 3 21.85 -8.10 0.08
N ASP A 4 21.21 -7.52 1.09
CA ASP A 4 20.34 -8.29 1.97
C ASP A 4 19.03 -8.58 1.22
N LEU A 5 19.04 -9.67 0.45
CA LEU A 5 17.87 -10.15 -0.27
C LEU A 5 16.66 -10.32 0.68
N THR A 6 16.92 -10.65 1.95
CA THR A 6 15.89 -10.81 2.97
C THR A 6 15.15 -9.51 3.23
N LEU A 7 15.88 -8.39 3.30
CA LEU A 7 15.29 -7.05 3.47
C LEU A 7 14.32 -6.73 2.34
N TYR A 8 14.76 -6.91 1.09
CA TYR A 8 13.96 -6.56 -0.08
C TYR A 8 12.73 -7.47 -0.25
N VAL A 9 12.88 -8.77 0.05
CA VAL A 9 11.74 -9.71 0.05
C VAL A 9 10.73 -9.33 1.14
N LYS A 10 11.19 -9.01 2.37
CA LYS A 10 10.29 -8.55 3.44
C LYS A 10 9.56 -7.26 3.06
N PHE A 11 10.27 -6.32 2.46
CA PHE A 11 9.68 -5.06 1.99
C PHE A 11 8.64 -5.30 0.89
N PHE A 12 8.93 -6.15 -0.10
CA PHE A 12 7.98 -6.54 -1.13
C PHE A 12 6.72 -7.19 -0.55
N LEU A 13 6.88 -8.16 0.34
CA LEU A 13 5.76 -8.85 0.98
C LEU A 13 4.94 -7.90 1.86
N GLY A 14 5.60 -6.95 2.54
CA GLY A 14 4.95 -5.87 3.28
C GLY A 14 4.09 -5.00 2.37
N LEU A 15 4.61 -4.57 1.21
CA LEU A 15 3.84 -3.81 0.22
C LEU A 15 2.64 -4.60 -0.30
N VAL A 16 2.82 -5.89 -0.64
CA VAL A 16 1.74 -6.76 -1.10
C VAL A 16 0.65 -6.91 -0.03
N ALA A 17 1.03 -7.10 1.23
CA ALA A 17 0.09 -7.20 2.33
C ALA A 17 -0.66 -5.88 2.52
N ILE A 18 0.06 -4.76 2.67
CA ILE A 18 -0.50 -3.43 3.00
C ILE A 18 -1.39 -2.88 1.89
N ILE A 19 -0.93 -2.96 0.64
CA ILE A 19 -1.67 -2.44 -0.51
C ILE A 19 -2.81 -3.39 -0.88
N ASN A 20 -2.57 -4.69 -0.75
CA ASN A 20 -3.51 -5.77 -1.08
C ASN A 20 -4.15 -5.60 -2.47
N PRO A 21 -3.36 -5.68 -3.56
CA PRO A 21 -3.89 -5.51 -4.92
C PRO A 21 -4.97 -6.54 -5.26
N VAL A 22 -4.94 -7.74 -4.66
CA VAL A 22 -5.97 -8.77 -4.84
C VAL A 22 -7.31 -8.35 -4.23
N GLY A 23 -7.30 -7.79 -3.02
CA GLY A 23 -8.51 -7.26 -2.38
C GLY A 23 -9.07 -6.01 -3.05
N LEU A 24 -8.27 -5.29 -3.84
CA LEU A 24 -8.70 -4.15 -4.64
C LEU A 24 -9.33 -4.55 -5.98
N LEU A 25 -9.22 -5.81 -6.42
CA LEU A 25 -9.80 -6.26 -7.69
C LEU A 25 -11.31 -6.01 -7.82
N PRO A 26 -12.16 -6.25 -6.81
CA PRO A 26 -13.60 -5.96 -6.91
C PRO A 26 -13.86 -4.46 -7.11
N VAL A 27 -13.07 -3.60 -6.47
CA VAL A 27 -13.17 -2.14 -6.61
C VAL A 27 -12.73 -1.72 -8.01
N PHE A 28 -11.60 -2.24 -8.48
CA PHE A 28 -11.10 -2.00 -9.83
C PHE A 28 -12.11 -2.44 -10.91
N VAL A 29 -12.67 -3.64 -10.79
CA VAL A 29 -13.71 -4.14 -11.72
C VAL A 29 -14.98 -3.28 -11.66
N SER A 30 -15.38 -2.82 -10.48
CA SER A 30 -16.54 -1.92 -10.33
C SER A 30 -16.31 -0.59 -11.04
N LEU A 31 -15.15 0.05 -10.80
CA LEU A 31 -14.80 1.36 -11.35
C LEU A 31 -14.56 1.32 -12.87
N THR A 32 -14.18 0.17 -13.41
CA THR A 32 -13.89 -0.01 -14.84
C THR A 32 -15.00 -0.77 -15.58
N SER A 33 -16.15 -0.98 -14.95
CA SER A 33 -17.26 -1.78 -15.50
C SER A 33 -17.86 -1.21 -16.79
N HIS A 34 -17.76 0.11 -16.99
CA HIS A 34 -18.24 0.81 -18.19
C HIS A 34 -17.16 0.99 -19.27
N GLN A 35 -15.93 0.53 -19.02
CA GLN A 35 -14.80 0.71 -19.91
C GLN A 35 -14.61 -0.50 -20.83
N THR A 36 -14.09 -0.27 -22.03
CA THR A 36 -13.58 -1.33 -22.91
C THR A 36 -12.35 -2.00 -22.31
N GLU A 37 -11.95 -3.17 -22.81
CA GLU A 37 -10.75 -3.86 -22.30
C GLU A 37 -9.46 -3.03 -22.46
N VAL A 38 -9.37 -2.24 -23.54
CA VAL A 38 -8.23 -1.36 -23.82
C VAL A 38 -8.18 -0.24 -22.79
N GLU A 39 -9.31 0.44 -22.56
CA GLU A 39 -9.43 1.51 -21.58
C GLU A 39 -9.18 1.01 -20.15
N ARG A 40 -9.75 -0.14 -19.78
CA ARG A 40 -9.50 -0.76 -18.47
C ARG A 40 -8.02 -1.06 -18.25
N ASN A 41 -7.34 -1.62 -19.26
CA ASN A 41 -5.91 -1.87 -19.17
C ASN A 41 -5.11 -0.57 -19.04
N GLN A 42 -5.53 0.50 -19.72
CA GLN A 42 -4.91 1.81 -19.60
C GLN A 42 -5.12 2.41 -18.19
N THR A 43 -6.34 2.34 -17.65
CA THR A 43 -6.65 2.74 -16.26
C THR A 43 -5.75 1.99 -15.27
N GLY A 44 -5.61 0.67 -15.44
CA GLY A 44 -4.71 -0.14 -14.62
C GLY A 44 -3.25 0.29 -14.73
N LYS A 45 -2.76 0.61 -15.94
CA LYS A 45 -1.38 1.12 -16.13
C LYS A 45 -1.17 2.45 -15.41
N VAL A 46 -2.06 3.42 -15.62
CA VAL A 46 -1.96 4.77 -15.04
C VAL A 46 -2.00 4.69 -13.51
N ALA A 47 -2.92 3.90 -12.95
CA ALA A 47 -3.02 3.71 -11.50
C ALA A 47 -1.73 3.12 -10.90
N ASN A 48 -1.22 2.02 -11.47
CA ASN A 48 0.01 1.39 -10.97
C ASN A 48 1.24 2.28 -11.16
N PHE A 49 1.33 3.01 -12.27
CA PHE A 49 2.40 3.97 -12.50
C PHE A 49 2.39 5.10 -11.47
N ALA A 50 1.21 5.69 -11.20
CA ALA A 50 1.06 6.72 -10.18
C ALA A 50 1.48 6.20 -8.79
N VAL A 51 1.08 4.97 -8.42
CA VAL A 51 1.51 4.35 -7.15
C VAL A 51 3.03 4.20 -7.07
N VAL A 52 3.67 3.70 -8.13
CA VAL A 52 5.13 3.57 -8.18
C VAL A 52 5.78 4.94 -7.99
N VAL A 53 5.33 5.98 -8.71
CA VAL A 53 5.87 7.34 -8.57
C VAL A 53 5.70 7.86 -7.13
N ILE A 54 4.52 7.70 -6.54
CA ILE A 54 4.26 8.16 -5.16
C ILE A 54 5.18 7.44 -4.16
N LEU A 55 5.31 6.12 -4.27
CA LEU A 55 6.16 5.35 -3.36
C LEU A 55 7.65 5.65 -3.57
N LEU A 56 8.10 5.87 -4.81
CA LEU A 56 9.47 6.30 -5.09
C LEU A 56 9.76 7.67 -4.48
N VAL A 57 8.88 8.66 -4.69
CA VAL A 57 9.00 9.98 -4.06
C VAL A 57 9.03 9.82 -2.53
N THR A 58 8.20 8.94 -1.97
CA THR A 58 8.16 8.68 -0.53
C THR A 58 9.48 8.12 0.01
N ILE A 59 10.16 7.23 -0.72
CA ILE A 59 11.48 6.69 -0.31
C ILE A 59 12.49 7.81 -0.11
N PHE A 60 12.56 8.77 -1.03
CA PHE A 60 13.57 9.83 -1.01
C PHE A 60 13.15 11.06 -0.19
N ALA A 61 11.88 11.46 -0.24
CA ALA A 61 11.39 12.69 0.39
C ALA A 61 10.82 12.47 1.79
N GLY A 62 10.39 11.25 2.14
CA GLY A 62 9.64 10.96 3.35
C GLY A 62 10.31 11.42 4.64
N GLN A 63 11.57 11.05 4.83
CA GLN A 63 12.33 11.44 6.03
C GLN A 63 12.54 12.97 6.11
N HIS A 64 12.75 13.63 4.97
CA HIS A 64 12.90 15.09 4.93
C HIS A 64 11.61 15.80 5.34
N ILE A 65 10.45 15.28 4.91
CA ILE A 65 9.14 15.79 5.32
C ILE A 65 8.98 15.65 6.85
N LEU A 66 9.27 14.47 7.42
CA LEU A 66 9.20 14.28 8.88
C LEU A 66 10.08 15.28 9.64
N ASN A 67 11.31 15.49 9.18
CA ASN A 67 12.24 16.43 9.80
C ASN A 67 11.74 17.88 9.71
N MET A 68 11.13 18.28 8.60
CA MET A 68 10.56 19.62 8.43
C MET A 68 9.45 19.92 9.44
N PHE A 69 8.62 18.92 9.75
CA PHE A 69 7.58 19.02 10.77
C PHE A 69 8.08 18.69 12.19
N SER A 70 9.38 18.41 12.37
CA SER A 70 9.97 17.97 13.64
C SER A 70 9.27 16.73 14.25
N ILE A 71 8.79 15.83 13.39
CA ILE A 71 8.14 14.57 13.80
C ILE A 71 9.21 13.50 13.95
N SER A 72 9.28 12.87 15.12
CA SER A 72 10.22 11.75 15.34
C SER A 72 9.78 10.51 14.56
N LEU A 73 10.76 9.72 14.09
CA LEU A 73 10.47 8.46 13.41
C LEU A 73 9.66 7.50 14.31
N SER A 74 9.94 7.50 15.62
CA SER A 74 9.22 6.69 16.60
C SER A 74 7.74 7.09 16.72
N ALA A 75 7.43 8.38 16.77
CA ALA A 75 6.03 8.85 16.77
C ALA A 75 5.34 8.51 15.45
N PHE A 76 6.03 8.67 14.32
CA PHE A 76 5.50 8.34 13.00
C PHE A 76 5.21 6.84 12.85
N ARG A 77 6.03 5.96 13.43
CA ARG A 77 5.75 4.51 13.50
C ARG A 77 4.46 4.21 14.24
N ILE A 78 4.22 4.84 15.39
CA ILE A 78 2.98 4.59 16.15
C ILE A 78 1.78 5.03 15.33
N ALA A 79 1.82 6.22 14.73
CA ALA A 79 0.74 6.71 13.87
C ALA A 79 0.51 5.80 12.64
N GLY A 80 1.59 5.45 11.94
CA GLY A 80 1.59 4.59 10.77
C GLY A 80 1.08 3.18 11.04
N GLY A 81 1.62 2.54 12.06
CA GLY A 81 1.21 1.21 12.49
C GLY A 81 -0.23 1.19 13.00
N SER A 82 -0.69 2.27 13.65
CA SER A 82 -2.11 2.41 14.05
C SER A 82 -3.02 2.47 12.84
N LEU A 83 -2.64 3.21 11.80
CA LEU A 83 -3.39 3.29 10.56
C LEU A 83 -3.41 1.93 9.83
N ILE A 84 -2.27 1.24 9.75
CA ILE A 84 -2.20 -0.13 9.20
C ILE A 84 -3.14 -1.07 9.97
N ALA A 85 -3.16 -1.00 11.31
CA ALA A 85 -4.04 -1.81 12.14
C ALA A 85 -5.53 -1.49 11.91
N ILE A 86 -5.90 -0.22 11.73
CA ILE A 86 -7.28 0.19 11.42
C ILE A 86 -7.71 -0.36 10.05
N ILE A 87 -6.86 -0.24 9.02
CA ILE A 87 -7.14 -0.78 7.69
C ILE A 87 -7.19 -2.33 7.75
N ALA A 88 -6.34 -2.96 8.55
CA ALA A 88 -6.36 -4.40 8.75
C ALA A 88 -7.66 -4.88 9.38
N MET A 89 -8.15 -4.17 10.41
CA MET A 89 -9.43 -4.47 11.03
C MET A 89 -10.60 -4.34 10.05
N SER A 90 -10.58 -3.35 9.16
CA SER A 90 -11.61 -3.23 8.12
C SER A 90 -11.56 -4.36 7.10
N MET A 91 -10.37 -4.85 6.76
CA MET A 91 -10.18 -6.03 5.90
C MET A 91 -10.74 -7.31 6.55
N LEU A 92 -10.50 -7.50 7.85
CA LEU A 92 -11.07 -8.62 8.62
C LEU A 92 -12.61 -8.59 8.64
N GLN A 93 -13.19 -7.38 8.69
CA GLN A 93 -14.63 -7.18 8.64
C GLN A 93 -15.22 -7.28 7.22
N GLY A 94 -14.39 -7.35 6.17
CA GLY A 94 -14.83 -7.35 4.77
C GLY A 94 -15.28 -5.97 4.28
N LYS A 95 -14.89 -4.88 4.95
CA LYS A 95 -15.28 -3.49 4.67
C LYS A 95 -14.16 -2.66 4.03
N LEU A 96 -13.19 -3.31 3.40
CA LEU A 96 -12.01 -2.64 2.81
C LEU A 96 -12.40 -1.51 1.84
N GLY A 97 -13.42 -1.73 1.03
CA GLY A 97 -13.93 -0.76 0.06
C GLY A 97 -14.69 0.42 0.68
N GLU A 98 -15.12 0.35 1.95
CA GLU A 98 -15.80 1.46 2.63
C GLU A 98 -14.79 2.37 3.36
N VAL A 99 -13.72 1.79 3.92
CA VAL A 99 -12.73 2.56 4.68
C VAL A 99 -11.77 3.33 3.81
N LYS A 100 -11.43 2.79 2.63
CA LYS A 100 -10.50 3.46 1.72
C LYS A 100 -11.21 4.27 0.62
N ARG A 101 -12.55 4.34 0.61
CA ARG A 101 -13.32 5.03 -0.43
C ARG A 101 -14.17 6.13 0.21
N ASN A 102 -13.95 7.36 -0.21
CA ASN A 102 -14.82 8.47 0.18
C ASN A 102 -15.98 8.55 -0.82
N GLN A 103 -17.23 8.45 -0.37
CA GLN A 103 -18.41 8.48 -1.26
C GLN A 103 -18.56 9.83 -2.00
N GLU A 104 -17.93 10.90 -1.51
CA GLU A 104 -17.87 12.20 -2.17
C GLU A 104 -16.87 12.23 -3.34
N GLU A 105 -15.75 11.51 -3.25
CA GLU A 105 -14.73 11.43 -4.32
C GLU A 105 -15.27 10.68 -5.57
N ASP A 106 -16.20 9.74 -5.39
CA ASP A 106 -16.87 9.03 -6.48
C ASP A 106 -17.71 9.98 -7.37
N ARG A 107 -18.17 11.13 -6.85
CA ARG A 107 -19.00 12.09 -7.58
C ARG A 107 -18.19 13.04 -8.46
N GLU A 108 -16.90 13.24 -8.14
CA GLU A 108 -15.99 14.13 -8.85
C GLU A 108 -15.16 13.42 -9.93
N ALA A 109 -15.15 12.08 -9.93
CA ALA A 109 -14.40 11.26 -10.88
C ALA A 109 -15.06 11.18 -12.27
N SER A 110 -15.17 12.32 -12.97
CA SER A 110 -15.63 12.38 -14.37
C SER A 110 -14.44 12.34 -15.34
N GLY A 111 -13.84 11.16 -15.52
CA GLY A 111 -12.82 10.91 -16.55
C GLY A 111 -11.94 9.67 -16.28
N MET A 112 -11.42 9.05 -17.34
CA MET A 112 -10.56 7.85 -17.28
C MET A 112 -9.27 8.07 -16.46
N GLU A 113 -8.60 9.22 -16.66
CA GLU A 113 -7.43 9.61 -15.86
C GLU A 113 -7.79 9.95 -14.42
N SER A 114 -8.98 10.55 -14.22
CA SER A 114 -9.48 10.88 -12.88
C SER A 114 -9.63 9.60 -12.04
N VAL A 115 -10.33 8.58 -12.54
CA VAL A 115 -10.53 7.28 -11.83
C VAL A 115 -9.22 6.54 -11.54
N ALA A 116 -8.24 6.62 -12.45
CA ALA A 116 -6.95 5.94 -12.30
C ALA A 116 -6.12 6.55 -11.16
N VAL A 117 -6.13 7.88 -11.04
CA VAL A 117 -5.38 8.60 -10.00
C VAL A 117 -6.18 8.66 -8.69
N VAL A 118 -7.47 8.96 -8.76
CA VAL A 118 -8.42 9.03 -7.62
C VAL A 118 -9.70 8.26 -7.96
N PRO A 119 -10.10 7.20 -7.21
CA PRO A 119 -9.53 6.76 -5.93
C PRO A 119 -8.46 5.64 -6.04
N LEU A 120 -8.16 5.13 -7.24
CA LEU A 120 -7.34 3.90 -7.41
C LEU A 120 -5.90 4.05 -6.92
N ALA A 121 -5.12 4.97 -7.48
CA ALA A 121 -3.76 5.20 -7.01
C ALA A 121 -3.76 5.83 -5.62
N LEU A 122 -4.55 6.87 -5.42
CA LEU A 122 -4.78 7.55 -4.15
C LEU A 122 -6.29 7.58 -3.86
N PRO A 123 -6.77 7.22 -2.66
CA PRO A 123 -6.02 6.72 -1.50
C PRO A 123 -5.97 5.18 -1.43
N LEU A 124 -6.54 4.45 -2.39
CA LEU A 124 -6.72 2.99 -2.25
C LEU A 124 -5.39 2.22 -2.19
N MET A 125 -4.47 2.51 -3.12
CA MET A 125 -3.19 1.82 -3.24
C MET A 125 -2.05 2.52 -2.49
N ALA A 126 -1.69 3.72 -2.89
CA ALA A 126 -0.69 4.56 -2.22
C ALA A 126 -1.32 5.35 -1.05
N GLY A 127 -2.20 4.71 -0.29
CA GLY A 127 -2.83 5.31 0.87
C GLY A 127 -1.86 5.55 2.03
N PRO A 128 -2.31 6.24 3.08
CA PRO A 128 -1.41 6.66 4.15
C PRO A 128 -0.75 5.50 4.91
N GLY A 129 -1.32 4.29 4.91
CA GLY A 129 -0.67 3.09 5.45
C GLY A 129 0.53 2.61 4.61
N ALA A 130 0.40 2.61 3.28
CA ALA A 130 1.49 2.25 2.37
C ALA A 130 2.60 3.30 2.40
N ILE A 131 2.23 4.59 2.32
CA ILE A 131 3.17 5.71 2.43
C ILE A 131 3.94 5.61 3.74
N SER A 132 3.23 5.45 4.87
CA SER A 132 3.88 5.38 6.18
C SER A 132 4.87 4.22 6.28
N SER A 133 4.49 3.03 5.81
CA SER A 133 5.37 1.86 5.81
C SER A 133 6.64 2.07 4.98
N VAL A 134 6.53 2.73 3.81
CA VAL A 134 7.69 3.06 2.98
C VAL A 134 8.62 4.06 3.66
N ILE A 135 8.07 5.11 4.29
CA ILE A 135 8.89 6.09 5.04
C ILE A 135 9.64 5.39 6.17
N VAL A 136 8.94 4.57 6.98
CA VAL A 136 9.58 3.84 8.09
C VAL A 136 10.68 2.91 7.59
N SER A 137 10.41 2.13 6.54
CA SER A 137 11.37 1.18 5.97
C SER A 137 12.60 1.89 5.38
N ALA A 138 12.40 3.02 4.71
CA ALA A 138 13.48 3.81 4.12
C ALA A 138 14.33 4.50 5.20
N ALA A 139 13.70 4.98 6.27
CA ALA A 139 14.40 5.62 7.39
C ALA A 139 15.24 4.63 8.22
N GLU A 140 14.80 3.37 8.36
CA GLU A 140 15.59 2.30 9.01
C GLU A 140 16.83 1.90 8.21
N ASN A 141 16.77 2.08 6.89
CA ASN A 141 17.75 1.57 5.95
C ASN A 141 18.40 2.72 5.17
N ASN A 142 18.91 3.72 5.88
CA ASN A 142 19.39 5.00 5.35
C ASN A 142 20.76 4.90 4.62
N THR A 143 20.91 3.93 3.71
CA THR A 143 22.06 3.83 2.81
C THR A 143 21.58 4.01 1.37
N LEU A 144 22.41 4.63 0.54
CA LEU A 144 22.08 4.83 -0.87
C LEU A 144 21.79 3.50 -1.59
N MET A 145 22.53 2.44 -1.25
CA MET A 145 22.31 1.09 -1.79
C MET A 145 20.91 0.56 -1.43
N ASN A 146 20.46 0.76 -0.20
CA ASN A 146 19.13 0.33 0.23
C ASN A 146 18.02 1.15 -0.43
N HIS A 147 18.19 2.46 -0.62
CA HIS A 147 17.22 3.25 -1.38
C HIS A 147 17.09 2.79 -2.83
N ILE A 148 18.20 2.42 -3.48
CA ILE A 148 18.18 1.84 -4.84
C ILE A 148 17.48 0.48 -4.83
N GLY A 149 17.84 -0.42 -3.91
CA GLY A 149 17.23 -1.75 -3.80
C GLY A 149 15.72 -1.69 -3.50
N MET A 150 15.31 -0.79 -2.61
CA MET A 150 13.90 -0.51 -2.33
C MET A 150 13.17 0.08 -3.54
N SER A 151 13.81 0.97 -4.30
CA SER A 151 13.24 1.53 -5.53
C SER A 151 12.97 0.45 -6.58
N VAL A 152 13.93 -0.46 -6.78
CA VAL A 152 13.75 -1.64 -7.64
C VAL A 152 12.60 -2.50 -7.13
N THR A 153 12.50 -2.70 -5.80
CA THR A 153 11.42 -3.47 -5.18
C THR A 153 10.05 -2.84 -5.42
N VAL A 154 9.92 -1.50 -5.32
CA VAL A 154 8.69 -0.77 -5.63
C VAL A 154 8.29 -0.93 -7.10
N ILE A 155 9.26 -0.87 -8.02
CA ILE A 155 9.00 -1.08 -9.45
C ILE A 155 8.51 -2.50 -9.70
N LEU A 156 9.15 -3.51 -9.11
CA LEU A 156 8.73 -4.91 -9.21
C LEU A 156 7.33 -5.13 -8.62
N PHE A 157 7.01 -4.48 -7.49
CA PHE A 157 5.67 -4.48 -6.92
C PHE A 157 4.66 -3.89 -7.90
N GLY A 158 4.94 -2.71 -8.48
CA GLY A 158 4.06 -2.06 -9.46
C GLY A 158 3.81 -2.92 -10.69
N LEU A 159 4.85 -3.60 -11.21
CA LEU A 159 4.71 -4.56 -12.31
C LEU A 159 3.83 -5.75 -11.92
N THR A 160 4.03 -6.31 -10.74
CA THR A 160 3.22 -7.44 -10.23
C THR A 160 1.76 -7.05 -10.08
N SER A 161 1.51 -5.88 -9.48
CA SER A 161 0.16 -5.33 -9.29
C SER A 161 -0.52 -5.01 -10.63
N PHE A 162 0.22 -4.48 -11.60
CA PHE A 162 -0.28 -4.28 -12.96
C PHE A 162 -0.72 -5.59 -13.63
N ILE A 163 0.08 -6.65 -13.51
CA ILE A 163 -0.28 -7.98 -14.03
C ILE A 163 -1.55 -8.51 -13.36
N LEU A 164 -1.67 -8.36 -12.03
CA LEU A 164 -2.89 -8.74 -11.29
C LEU A 164 -4.13 -7.99 -11.79
N PHE A 165 -4.03 -6.68 -12.04
CA PHE A 165 -5.15 -5.88 -12.54
C PHE A 165 -5.52 -6.26 -13.97
N ARG A 166 -4.54 -6.57 -14.82
CA ARG A 166 -4.80 -7.08 -16.17
C ARG A 166 -5.52 -8.44 -16.14
N MET A 167 -5.18 -9.28 -15.17
CA MET A 167 -5.82 -10.57 -14.94
C MET A 167 -7.10 -10.47 -14.08
N ALA A 168 -7.54 -9.27 -13.70
CA ALA A 168 -8.68 -9.07 -12.81
C ALA A 168 -9.94 -9.84 -13.22
N PRO A 169 -10.37 -9.86 -14.51
CA PRO A 169 -11.58 -10.58 -14.91
C PRO A 169 -11.44 -12.10 -14.71
N VAL A 170 -10.25 -12.63 -15.00
CA VAL A 170 -9.94 -14.06 -14.85
C VAL A 170 -9.90 -14.43 -13.38
N ILE A 171 -9.21 -13.65 -12.56
CA ILE A 171 -9.10 -13.86 -11.12
C ILE A 171 -10.48 -13.75 -10.47
N PHE A 172 -11.28 -12.77 -10.87
CA PHE A 172 -12.64 -12.57 -10.35
C PHE A 172 -13.58 -13.71 -10.75
N LYS A 173 -13.46 -14.25 -11.98
CA LYS A 173 -14.21 -15.43 -12.42
C LYS A 173 -13.80 -16.72 -11.70
N LEU A 174 -12.50 -16.86 -11.39
CA LEU A 174 -11.96 -18.05 -10.72
C LEU A 174 -12.26 -18.08 -9.22
N LEU A 175 -12.05 -16.96 -8.52
CA LEU A 175 -12.17 -16.88 -7.05
C LEU A 175 -13.56 -16.44 -6.60
N GLY A 176 -14.29 -15.71 -7.44
CA GLY A 176 -15.54 -15.05 -7.07
C GLY A 176 -15.38 -14.04 -5.95
N LYS A 177 -16.49 -13.44 -5.52
CA LYS A 177 -16.52 -12.49 -4.40
C LYS A 177 -16.06 -13.13 -3.09
N THR A 178 -16.45 -14.38 -2.84
CA THR A 178 -16.13 -15.11 -1.61
C THR A 178 -14.64 -15.40 -1.48
N GLY A 179 -13.99 -15.90 -2.54
CA GLY A 179 -12.56 -16.21 -2.51
C GLY A 179 -11.71 -14.95 -2.33
N ILE A 180 -12.05 -13.85 -3.01
CA ILE A 180 -11.37 -12.57 -2.83
C ILE A 180 -11.53 -12.06 -1.39
N ASN A 181 -12.73 -12.20 -0.79
CA ASN A 181 -12.96 -11.79 0.59
C ASN A 181 -12.15 -12.63 1.59
N VAL A 182 -12.03 -13.94 1.37
CA VAL A 182 -11.18 -14.82 2.20
C VAL A 182 -9.71 -14.40 2.12
N ILE A 183 -9.17 -14.20 0.92
CA ILE A 183 -7.78 -13.74 0.73
C ILE A 183 -7.57 -12.38 1.39
N THR A 184 -8.51 -11.46 1.21
CA THR A 184 -8.47 -10.12 1.83
C THR A 184 -8.43 -10.21 3.35
N ARG A 185 -9.20 -11.10 3.96
CA ARG A 185 -9.16 -11.32 5.42
C ARG A 185 -7.84 -11.92 5.88
N LEU A 186 -7.25 -12.85 5.13
CA LEU A 186 -5.93 -13.40 5.43
C LEU A 186 -4.84 -12.32 5.36
N MET A 187 -4.86 -11.48 4.32
CA MET A 187 -3.98 -10.32 4.25
C MET A 187 -4.24 -9.35 5.41
N GLY A 188 -5.50 -9.19 5.83
CA GLY A 188 -5.88 -8.36 6.97
C GLY A 188 -5.24 -8.84 8.27
N LEU A 189 -5.23 -10.15 8.51
CA LEU A 189 -4.55 -10.74 9.66
C LEU A 189 -3.04 -10.43 9.64
N LEU A 190 -2.38 -10.63 8.49
CA LEU A 190 -0.95 -10.35 8.31
C LEU A 190 -0.64 -8.86 8.51
N MET A 191 -1.43 -7.97 7.92
CA MET A 191 -1.27 -6.53 8.10
C MET A 191 -1.46 -6.11 9.55
N LEU A 192 -2.42 -6.70 10.27
CA LEU A 192 -2.63 -6.38 11.68
C LEU A 192 -1.37 -6.72 12.50
N SER A 193 -0.77 -7.88 12.24
CA SER A 193 0.50 -8.26 12.86
C SER A 193 1.62 -7.27 12.53
N ILE A 194 1.79 -6.90 11.26
CA ILE A 194 2.79 -5.89 10.84
C ILE A 194 2.52 -4.54 11.53
N GLY A 195 1.28 -4.09 11.59
CA GLY A 195 0.90 -2.84 12.25
C GLY A 195 1.27 -2.84 13.74
N ILE A 196 0.99 -3.94 14.44
CA ILE A 196 1.37 -4.12 15.86
C ILE A 196 2.90 -4.11 16.03
N GLU A 197 3.66 -4.78 15.15
CA GLU A 197 5.13 -4.77 15.19
C GLU A 197 5.69 -3.34 15.02
N VAL A 198 5.15 -2.58 14.06
CA VAL A 198 5.54 -1.19 13.81
C VAL A 198 5.22 -0.30 15.02
N ILE A 199 4.05 -0.46 15.64
CA ILE A 199 3.67 0.26 16.87
C ILE A 199 4.64 -0.09 18.01
N ALA A 200 4.92 -1.37 18.22
CA ALA A 200 5.82 -1.83 19.27
C ALA A 200 7.24 -1.26 19.09
N ALA A 201 7.73 -1.22 17.85
CA ALA A 201 9.01 -0.59 17.52
C ALA A 201 9.00 0.93 17.79
N GLY A 202 7.87 1.60 17.51
CA GLY A 202 7.67 3.01 17.85
C GLY A 202 7.72 3.27 19.36
N PHE A 203 7.03 2.45 20.17
CA PHE A 203 7.08 2.56 21.63
C PHE A 203 8.48 2.32 22.19
N LYS A 204 9.21 1.31 21.68
CA LYS A 204 10.61 1.06 22.04
C LYS A 204 11.49 2.29 21.77
N GLY A 205 11.27 2.95 20.63
CA GLY A 205 12.02 4.15 20.26
C GLY A 205 11.64 5.40 21.07
N LEU A 206 10.43 5.50 21.61
CA LEU A 206 10.01 6.62 22.47
C LEU A 206 10.45 6.45 23.93
N PHE A 207 10.47 5.21 24.42
CA PHE A 207 10.75 4.89 25.82
C PHE A 207 11.90 3.89 25.99
N PRO A 208 13.12 4.18 25.50
CA PRO A 208 14.24 3.25 25.58
C PRO A 208 14.61 2.90 27.03
N SER A 209 14.40 3.84 27.97
CA SER A 209 14.75 3.67 29.39
C SER A 209 13.74 2.86 30.21
N LEU A 210 12.54 2.57 29.68
CA LEU A 210 11.50 1.79 30.38
C LEU A 210 11.53 0.29 30.00
N MET A 211 12.36 -0.10 29.02
CA MET A 211 12.50 -1.50 28.56
C MET A 211 13.89 -2.10 28.85
N GLY A 212 14.61 -1.54 29.82
CA GLY A 212 15.86 -2.10 30.36
C GLY A 212 15.62 -3.33 31.23
#